data_AF-W4LLM5-F1
#
_entry.id   AF-W4LLM5-F1
#
_cell.length_a   1.000
_cell.length_b   1.000
_cell.length_c   1.000
_cell.angle_alpha   90.00
_cell.angle_beta   90.00
_cell.angle_gamma   90.00
#
_symmetry.space_group_name_H-M   'P 1'
#
loop_
_entity.id
_entity.type
_entity.pdbx_description
1 polymer ?
#
loop_
_entity_poly.entity_id
_entity_poly.type
_entity_poly.pdbx_seq_one_letter_code
_entity_poly.pdbx_strand_id
1 'polypeptide(L)' 'MTGSLARLPSRGVILSGQVASFPSVDLAFAWTQAEDVPVILGQVNFFMEFDVCFFRSQLAFEINPKDLRQGSSSL' A
#
# COMPACT_ATOMS: atom_id res chain seq x y z
N MET A 1 -2.24 -7.77 13.49
CA MET A 1 -0.78 -7.88 13.27
C MET A 1 -0.15 -6.57 13.67
N THR A 2 0.69 -6.56 14.70
CA THR A 2 1.41 -5.37 15.15
C THR A 2 2.68 -5.21 14.31
N GLY A 3 2.67 -4.24 13.39
CA GLY A 3 3.87 -3.81 12.68
C GLY A 3 4.81 -3.12 13.66
N SER A 4 5.68 -3.88 14.31
CA SER A 4 6.69 -3.31 15.21
C SER A 4 7.94 -2.98 14.41
N LEU A 5 8.08 -1.70 14.04
CA LEU A 5 9.40 -1.13 13.74
C LEU A 5 10.16 -1.08 15.07
N ALA A 6 10.84 -2.18 15.36
CA ALA A 6 11.72 -2.44 16.49
C ALA A 6 11.99 -1.21 17.38
N ARG A 7 11.41 -1.22 18.59
CA ARG A 7 11.74 -0.35 19.74
C ARG A 7 11.37 1.14 19.66
N LEU A 8 10.83 1.65 18.55
CA LEU A 8 10.36 3.04 18.49
C LEU A 8 8.84 3.12 18.55
N PRO A 9 8.25 4.08 19.30
CA PRO A 9 6.81 4.28 19.30
C PRO A 9 6.36 4.73 17.91
N SER A 10 5.62 3.88 17.20
CA SER A 10 5.00 4.21 15.93
C SER A 10 3.52 4.53 16.11
N ARG A 11 3.02 5.53 15.38
CA ARG A 11 1.58 5.86 15.32
C ARG A 11 1.01 5.37 14.00
N GLY A 12 -0.15 4.72 14.04
CA GLY A 12 -0.91 4.43 12.82
C GLY A 12 -1.49 5.73 12.27
N VAL A 13 -1.28 5.99 10.98
CA VAL A 13 -1.88 7.13 10.27
C VAL A 13 -2.55 6.63 8.99
N ILE A 14 -3.67 7.23 8.62
CA ILE A 14 -4.34 7.00 7.34
C ILE A 14 -4.23 8.30 6.54
N LEU A 15 -3.75 8.20 5.30
CA LEU A 15 -3.56 9.33 4.40
C LEU A 15 -4.27 9.04 3.09
N SER A 16 -5.05 10.00 2.58
CA SER A 16 -5.53 9.91 1.20
C SER A 16 -4.38 10.25 0.25
N GLY A 17 -4.00 9.29 -0.59
CA GLY A 17 -2.86 9.40 -1.49
C GLY A 17 -3.25 9.05 -2.91
N GLN A 18 -2.74 9.83 -3.88
CA GLN A 18 -2.81 9.50 -5.29
C GLN A 18 -1.51 8.81 -5.71
N VAL A 19 -1.65 7.67 -6.39
CA VAL A 19 -0.53 6.94 -6.99
C VAL A 19 -0.67 7.03 -8.51
N ALA A 20 0.38 7.50 -9.19
CA ALA A 20 0.34 7.79 -10.62
C ALA A 20 -0.88 8.67 -10.98
N SER A 21 -1.62 8.31 -12.04
CA SER A 21 -2.86 9.01 -12.45
C SER A 21 -4.14 8.28 -12.01
N PHE A 22 -4.06 7.40 -11.00
CA PHE A 22 -5.22 6.69 -10.48
C PHE A 22 -6.03 7.57 -9.51
N PRO A 23 -7.31 7.21 -9.24
CA PRO A 23 -8.06 7.83 -8.15
C PRO A 23 -7.31 7.69 -6.82
N SER A 24 -7.47 8.69 -5.94
CA SER A 24 -6.89 8.63 -4.60
C SER A 24 -7.47 7.47 -3.80
N VAL A 25 -6.62 6.80 -3.02
CA VAL A 25 -7.00 5.73 -2.10
C VAL A 25 -6.51 6.04 -0.69
N ASP A 26 -7.12 5.42 0.31
CA ASP A 26 -6.69 5.56 1.69
C ASP A 26 -5.50 4.63 1.96
N LEU A 27 -4.38 5.23 2.36
CA LEU A 27 -3.11 4.58 2.63
C LEU A 27 -2.78 4.57 4.13
N ALA A 28 -2.69 3.37 4.71
CA ALA A 28 -2.31 3.18 6.10
C ALA A 28 -0.79 3.07 6.26
N PHE A 29 -0.21 3.90 7.13
CA PHE A 29 1.22 3.89 7.45
C PHE A 29 1.50 3.82 8.95
N ALA A 30 2.67 3.31 9.29
CA ALA A 30 3.25 3.45 10.63
C ALA A 30 4.20 4.66 10.62
N TRP A 31 3.77 5.77 11.23
CA TRP A 31 4.60 6.95 11.41
C TRP A 31 5.55 6.74 12.59
N THR A 32 6.85 6.95 12.39
CA THR A 32 7.90 6.82 13.42
C THR A 32 8.79 8.07 13.40
N GLN A 33 9.56 8.28 14.47
CA GLN A 33 10.60 9.33 14.52
C GLN A 33 11.88 8.95 13.77
N ALA A 34 12.00 7.70 13.30
CA ALA A 34 13.15 7.30 12.49
C ALA A 34 13.06 7.92 11.09
N GLU A 35 14.09 8.65 10.70
CA GLU A 35 14.12 9.41 9.43
C GLU A 35 14.61 8.55 8.24
N ASP A 36 15.40 7.50 8.51
CA ASP A 36 16.03 6.67 7.47
C ASP A 36 15.30 5.35 7.20
N VAL A 37 13.99 5.28 7.49
CA VAL A 37 13.19 4.08 7.24
C VAL A 37 12.58 4.16 5.84
N PRO A 38 12.82 3.18 4.95
CA PRO A 38 12.19 3.17 3.64
C PRO A 38 10.67 3.04 3.78
N VAL A 39 9.93 3.68 2.89
CA VAL A 39 8.48 3.47 2.80
C VAL A 39 8.24 2.03 2.35
N ILE A 40 7.52 1.26 3.16
CA ILE A 40 7.18 -0.12 2.86
C ILE A 40 5.74 -0.15 2.36
N LEU A 41 5.57 -0.51 1.08
CA LEU A 41 4.28 -0.80 0.48
C LEU A 41 4.10 -2.32 0.48
N GLY A 42 3.11 -2.80 1.23
CA GLY A 42 2.97 -4.23 1.51
C GLY A 42 1.56 -4.78 1.31
N GLN A 43 1.41 -6.03 1.74
CA GLN A 43 0.16 -6.79 1.63
C GLN A 43 -1.01 -6.09 2.31
N VAL A 44 -0.77 -5.53 3.50
CA VAL A 44 -1.81 -4.79 4.22
C VAL A 44 -1.88 -3.39 3.63
N ASN A 45 -3.08 -3.04 3.16
CA ASN A 45 -3.46 -1.76 2.57
C ASN A 45 -3.06 -1.58 1.10
N PHE A 46 -1.76 -1.54 0.75
CA PHE A 46 -1.37 -1.21 -0.63
C PHE A 46 -1.77 -2.31 -1.65
N PHE A 47 -1.46 -3.58 -1.37
CA PHE A 47 -1.89 -4.68 -2.27
C PHE A 47 -3.40 -4.98 -2.18
N MET A 48 -4.12 -4.36 -1.24
CA MET A 48 -5.59 -4.41 -1.21
C MET A 48 -6.23 -3.35 -2.10
N GLU A 49 -5.50 -2.29 -2.45
CA GLU A 49 -5.97 -1.23 -3.35
C GLU A 49 -5.46 -1.43 -4.78
N PHE A 50 -4.33 -2.12 -4.95
CA PHE A 50 -3.71 -2.36 -6.25
C PHE A 50 -3.32 -3.82 -6.47
N ASP A 51 -3.59 -4.33 -7.66
CA ASP A 51 -2.94 -5.51 -8.20
C ASP A 51 -1.48 -5.14 -8.52
N VAL A 52 -0.52 -5.93 -8.03
CA VAL A 52 0.92 -5.63 -8.16
C VAL A 52 1.65 -6.77 -8.84
N CYS A 53 2.41 -6.47 -9.90
CA CYS A 53 3.23 -7.42 -10.65
C CYS A 53 4.71 -7.05 -10.58
N PHE A 54 5.57 -7.97 -10.15
CA PHE A 54 7.00 -7.72 -9.95
C PHE A 54 7.86 -8.32 -11.06
N PHE A 55 8.73 -7.50 -11.67
CA PHE A 55 9.70 -7.91 -12.67
C PHE A 55 11.12 -7.83 -12.08
N ARG A 56 11.50 -8.87 -11.30
CA ARG A 56 12.71 -8.85 -10.46
C ARG A 56 14.01 -8.56 -11.22
N SER A 57 14.20 -9.14 -12.41
CA SER A 57 15.40 -8.91 -13.24
C SER A 57 15.49 -7.49 -13.78
N GLN A 58 14.37 -6.78 -13.89
CA GLN A 58 14.27 -5.41 -14.40
C GLN A 58 14.28 -4.37 -13.27
N LEU A 59 14.26 -4.81 -12.00
CA LEU A 59 14.08 -3.94 -10.83
C LEU A 59 12.84 -3.04 -10.95
N ALA A 60 11.80 -3.55 -11.60
CA ALA A 60 10.56 -2.81 -11.87
C ALA A 60 9.35 -3.59 -11.32
N PHE A 61 8.27 -2.86 -11.11
CA PHE A 61 6.96 -3.44 -10.84
C PHE A 61 5.89 -2.59 -11.51
N GLU A 62 4.77 -3.23 -11.82
CA GLU A 62 3.57 -2.59 -12.35
C GLU A 62 2.46 -2.66 -11.30
N ILE A 63 1.56 -1.68 -11.35
CA ILE A 63 0.37 -1.63 -10.51
C ILE A 63 -0.85 -1.30 -11.33
N ASN A 64 -1.99 -1.90 -10.98
CA ASN A 64 -3.31 -1.54 -11.48
C ASN A 64 -4.27 -1.40 -10.31
N PRO A 65 -5.20 -0.43 -10.30
CA PRO A 65 -6.25 -0.37 -9.28
C PRO A 65 -7.03 -1.68 -9.27
N LYS A 66 -7.41 -2.16 -8.07
CA LYS A 66 -8.31 -3.31 -7.97
C LYS A 66 -9.57 -3.06 -8.81
N ASP A 67 -10.03 -4.07 -9.53
CA ASP A 67 -11.24 -3.94 -10.32
C ASP A 67 -12.47 -3.85 -9.39
N LEU A 68 -13.17 -2.72 -9.41
CA LEU A 68 -14.41 -2.51 -8.67
C LEU A 68 -15.59 -3.33 -9.23
N ARG A 69 -15.41 -4.05 -10.35
CA ARG A 69 -16.46 -4.84 -11.01
C ARG A 69 -16.72 -6.24 -10.45
N GLN A 70 -16.12 -6.65 -9.33
CA GLN A 70 -16.41 -7.95 -8.71
C GLN A 70 -17.60 -7.94 -7.71
N GLY A 71 -18.49 -6.94 -7.79
CA GLY A 71 -19.68 -6.81 -6.93
C GLY A 71 -21.03 -6.90 -7.65
N SER A 72 -21.09 -7.26 -8.93
CA SER A 72 -22.37 -7.40 -9.65
C SER A 72 -22.34 -8.56 -10.63
N SER A 73 -22.31 -9.78 -10.08
CA SER A 73 -22.80 -10.95 -10.79
C SER A 73 -23.72 -11.70 -9.82
N SER A 74 -24.94 -11.19 -9.71
CA SER A 74 -26.08 -11.95 -9.21
C SER A 74 -26.81 -12.46 -10.46
N LEU A 75 -26.67 -13.75 -10.74
CA LEU A 75 -27.65 -14.51 -11.51
C LEU A 75 -28.94 -14.65 -10.69
#